data_AF-A0A972U6Q4-F1
#
_entry.id   AF-A0A972U6Q4-F1
#
_cell.length_a   1.000
_cell.length_b   1.000
_cell.length_c   1.000
_cell.angle_alpha   90.00
_cell.angle_beta   90.00
_cell.angle_gamma   90.00
#
_symmetry.space_group_name_H-M   'P 1'
#
loop_
_entity.id
_entity.type
_entity.pdbx_description
1 polymer ?
#
loop_
_entity_poly.entity_id
_entity_poly.type
_entity_poly.pdbx_seq_one_letter_code
_entity_poly.pdbx_strand_id
1 'polypeptide(L)'
;MAAIAALWLVAAVSVPAAALVVSNNGDAGAGSLRDMIASATSGDTITFAGGLDGGLITLLTGHLLLTNNLTIDASALSAGIAISGNSASRIFQVEGGSSVTLTHLTVRDGWCGFTDAGAGLLVYSSTVVMNEMAFTQNHGDAVSSFGGAVSSFSGVLTINNSSIYSNSASAGGGIWSSGVLTVNNTTVTENSAIDGGGIRRLGVSSFTLNHSTVAGNTATGTGGGIDMHNPITLWNSIVADNVCATGPDIYNGSSYAITKTGVSLVGSTSGSGVTAGPNLLVARPCWARWRTTAGRPCRWRCCRAVRRSMWRGRHR
;
A
#
# COMPACT_ATOMS: atom_id res chain seq x y z
N MET A 1 -72.32 3.46 6.02
CA MET A 1 -71.21 3.91 6.89
C MET A 1 -69.92 3.69 6.13
N ALA A 2 -69.36 4.72 5.50
CA ALA A 2 -68.08 4.64 4.80
C ALA A 2 -67.01 5.25 5.71
N ALA A 3 -66.05 4.44 6.15
CA ALA A 3 -64.93 4.90 6.96
C ALA A 3 -63.85 5.49 6.03
N ILE A 4 -63.57 6.77 6.20
CA ILE A 4 -62.46 7.46 5.53
C ILE A 4 -61.20 7.15 6.35
N ALA A 5 -60.31 6.34 5.79
CA ALA A 5 -58.97 6.12 6.34
C ALA A 5 -58.10 7.33 6.00
N ALA A 6 -57.78 8.15 7.01
CA ALA A 6 -56.81 9.22 6.88
C ALA A 6 -55.39 8.62 6.81
N LEU A 7 -54.80 8.65 5.62
CA LEU A 7 -53.41 8.28 5.38
C LEU A 7 -52.52 9.42 5.90
N TRP A 8 -51.96 9.24 7.10
CA TRP A 8 -50.95 10.16 7.63
C TRP A 8 -49.64 9.96 6.86
N LEU A 9 -49.34 10.91 5.97
CA LEU A 9 -48.03 11.02 5.35
C LEU A 9 -47.04 11.51 6.43
N VAL A 10 -46.33 10.58 7.07
CA VAL A 10 -45.14 10.94 7.86
C VAL A 10 -44.09 11.37 6.84
N ALA A 11 -43.90 12.68 6.70
CA ALA A 11 -42.73 13.20 6.01
C ALA A 11 -41.50 12.65 6.76
N ALA A 12 -40.73 11.78 6.11
CA ALA A 12 -39.43 11.40 6.60
C ALA A 12 -38.58 12.68 6.63
N VAL A 13 -38.40 13.24 7.82
CA VAL A 13 -37.42 14.29 8.05
C VAL A 13 -36.07 13.65 7.76
N SER A 14 -35.51 13.95 6.60
CA SER A 14 -34.13 13.61 6.27
C SER A 14 -33.24 14.41 7.21
N VAL A 15 -32.87 13.81 8.34
CA VAL A 15 -31.82 14.35 9.19
C VAL A 15 -30.55 14.29 8.33
N PRO A 16 -29.85 15.41 8.09
CA PRO A 16 -28.59 15.36 7.38
C PRO A 16 -27.67 14.38 8.12
N ALA A 17 -27.05 13.45 7.39
CA ALA A 17 -26.10 12.51 7.98
C ALA A 17 -25.07 13.31 8.79
N ALA A 18 -24.94 13.00 10.08
CA ALA A 18 -23.99 13.68 10.93
C ALA A 18 -22.59 13.50 10.33
N ALA A 19 -21.89 14.61 10.09
CA ALA A 19 -20.56 14.56 9.51
C ALA A 19 -19.61 13.85 10.48
N LEU A 20 -19.02 12.73 10.07
CA LEU A 20 -17.98 12.05 10.84
C LEU A 20 -16.66 12.78 10.62
N VAL A 21 -16.32 13.68 11.54
CA VAL A 21 -15.12 14.52 11.46
C VAL A 21 -14.23 14.24 12.66
N VAL A 22 -13.02 13.74 12.39
CA VAL A 22 -11.96 13.62 13.37
C VAL A 22 -11.50 15.03 13.75
N SER A 23 -11.61 15.38 15.03
CA SER A 23 -11.39 16.74 15.54
C SER A 23 -10.20 16.85 16.49
N ASN A 24 -9.64 15.74 16.93
CA ASN A 24 -8.42 15.69 17.72
C ASN A 24 -7.54 14.50 17.33
N ASN A 25 -6.30 14.51 17.81
CA ASN A 25 -5.30 13.50 17.50
C ASN A 25 -5.09 12.46 18.62
N GLY A 26 -6.02 12.38 19.57
CA GLY A 26 -5.98 11.36 20.61
C GLY A 26 -6.21 9.96 20.06
N ASP A 27 -5.70 8.95 20.75
CA ASP A 27 -5.95 7.54 20.41
C ASP A 27 -7.42 7.13 20.61
N ALA A 28 -8.10 7.75 21.59
CA ALA A 28 -9.46 7.44 22.00
C ALA A 28 -10.15 8.69 22.58
N GLY A 29 -11.45 8.55 22.87
CA GLY A 29 -12.29 9.64 23.37
C GLY A 29 -13.01 10.39 22.25
N ALA A 30 -14.00 11.19 22.64
CA ALA A 30 -14.88 11.89 21.70
C ALA A 30 -14.08 12.68 20.66
N GLY A 31 -14.43 12.51 19.38
CA GLY A 31 -13.81 13.21 18.26
C GLY A 31 -12.48 12.63 17.77
N SER A 32 -11.99 11.53 18.34
CA SER A 32 -10.84 10.80 17.81
C SER A 32 -11.20 9.98 16.57
N LEU A 33 -10.19 9.52 15.81
CA LEU A 33 -10.43 8.62 14.67
C LEU A 33 -11.10 7.31 15.12
N ARG A 34 -10.72 6.78 16.28
CA ARG A 34 -11.31 5.56 16.84
C ARG A 34 -12.79 5.75 17.18
N ASP A 35 -13.15 6.91 17.72
CA ASP A 35 -14.54 7.28 18.03
C ASP A 35 -15.38 7.44 16.75
N MET A 36 -14.83 8.06 15.71
CA MET A 36 -15.51 8.21 14.43
C MET A 36 -15.71 6.86 13.73
N ILE A 37 -14.73 5.95 13.78
CA ILE A 37 -14.87 4.60 13.25
C ILE A 37 -15.95 3.81 14.01
N ALA A 38 -15.98 3.92 15.34
CA ALA A 38 -16.98 3.23 16.17
C ALA A 38 -18.41 3.76 15.93
N SER A 39 -18.54 5.03 15.59
CA SER A 39 -19.82 5.68 15.29
C SER A 39 -20.27 5.49 13.84
N ALA A 40 -19.36 5.09 12.94
CA ALA A 40 -19.65 4.94 11.52
C ALA A 40 -20.58 3.75 11.24
N THR A 41 -21.42 3.92 10.24
CA THR A 41 -22.22 2.87 9.61
C THR A 41 -21.73 2.63 8.17
N SER A 42 -22.12 1.50 7.58
CA SER A 42 -21.70 1.17 6.22
C SER A 42 -22.26 2.19 5.21
N GLY A 43 -21.37 2.79 4.42
CA GLY A 43 -21.64 3.89 3.48
C GLY A 43 -21.03 5.21 3.91
N ASP A 44 -20.63 5.36 5.18
CA ASP A 44 -20.15 6.63 5.72
C ASP A 44 -18.75 6.99 5.22
N THR A 45 -18.48 8.30 5.24
CA THR A 45 -17.16 8.88 4.99
C THR A 45 -16.69 9.63 6.23
N ILE A 46 -15.53 9.23 6.75
CA ILE A 46 -14.83 9.88 7.86
C ILE A 46 -13.81 10.85 7.28
N THR A 47 -13.86 12.10 7.71
CA THR A 47 -12.93 13.17 7.29
C THR A 47 -12.19 13.75 8.50
N PHE A 48 -11.24 14.66 8.26
CA PHE A 48 -10.41 15.27 9.31
C PHE A 48 -10.60 16.79 9.34
N ALA A 49 -10.69 17.35 10.54
CA ALA A 49 -10.70 18.79 10.74
C ALA A 49 -9.36 19.41 10.32
N GLY A 50 -9.39 20.60 9.70
CA GLY A 50 -8.19 21.27 9.19
C GLY A 50 -7.10 21.57 10.23
N GLY A 51 -7.46 21.63 11.53
CA GLY A 51 -6.49 21.75 12.63
C GLY A 51 -5.58 20.54 12.81
N LEU A 52 -5.82 19.43 12.11
CA LEU A 52 -5.01 18.23 12.13
C LEU A 52 -4.03 18.13 10.94
N ASP A 53 -3.95 19.15 10.08
CA ASP A 53 -3.04 19.15 8.93
C ASP A 53 -1.56 19.03 9.37
N GLY A 54 -0.86 18.03 8.87
CA GLY A 54 0.50 17.66 9.30
C GLY A 54 0.56 17.01 10.70
N GLY A 55 -0.59 16.64 11.27
CA GLY A 55 -0.73 16.07 12.60
C GLY A 55 -0.30 14.60 12.70
N LEU A 56 -0.25 14.11 13.94
CA LEU A 56 0.07 12.73 14.28
C LEU A 56 -0.94 12.17 15.27
N ILE A 57 -1.57 11.06 14.90
CA ILE A 57 -2.32 10.18 15.79
C ILE A 57 -1.40 9.02 16.19
N THR A 58 -1.15 8.85 17.49
CA THR A 58 -0.35 7.72 18.00
C THR A 58 -1.28 6.71 18.67
N LEU A 59 -1.29 5.47 18.19
CA LEU A 59 -2.11 4.42 18.76
C LEU A 59 -1.46 3.89 20.05
N LEU A 60 -2.25 3.78 21.12
CA LEU A 60 -1.83 3.33 22.44
C LEU A 60 -2.62 2.10 22.91
N THR A 61 -3.83 1.93 22.37
CA THR A 61 -4.79 0.88 22.75
C THR A 61 -5.02 -0.16 21.65
N GLY A 62 -4.07 -0.25 20.71
CA GLY A 62 -4.09 -1.24 19.63
C GLY A 62 -4.62 -0.71 18.31
N HIS A 63 -4.85 -1.62 17.36
CA HIS A 63 -5.23 -1.29 15.99
C HIS A 63 -6.63 -0.66 15.89
N LEU A 64 -6.88 -0.02 14.75
CA LEU A 64 -8.18 0.48 14.32
C LEU A 64 -8.87 -0.62 13.50
N LEU A 65 -9.93 -1.20 14.07
CA LEU A 65 -10.71 -2.27 13.45
C LEU A 65 -11.79 -1.70 12.54
N LEU A 66 -11.78 -2.11 11.27
CA LEU A 66 -12.70 -1.66 10.23
C LEU A 66 -13.59 -2.83 9.81
N THR A 67 -14.85 -2.80 10.27
CA THR A 67 -15.87 -3.83 9.97
C THR A 67 -16.94 -3.34 9.00
N ASN A 68 -17.14 -2.02 8.92
CA ASN A 68 -18.09 -1.39 8.02
C ASN A 68 -17.50 -1.11 6.64
N ASN A 69 -18.38 -0.95 5.64
CA ASN A 69 -17.99 -0.40 4.36
C ASN A 69 -17.84 1.11 4.51
N LEU A 70 -16.64 1.65 4.51
CA LEU A 70 -16.45 3.08 4.80
C LEU A 70 -15.29 3.69 4.01
N THR A 71 -15.29 5.01 3.95
CA THR A 71 -14.18 5.81 3.43
C THR A 71 -13.54 6.58 4.57
N ILE A 72 -12.21 6.56 4.66
CA ILE A 72 -11.42 7.45 5.52
C ILE A 72 -10.60 8.36 4.61
N ASP A 73 -10.93 9.66 4.62
CA ASP A 73 -10.41 10.62 3.66
C ASP A 73 -9.75 11.83 4.34
N ALA A 74 -8.43 11.91 4.19
CA ALA A 74 -7.62 13.05 4.64
C ALA A 74 -7.20 13.98 3.49
N SER A 75 -7.77 13.85 2.28
CA SER A 75 -7.37 14.65 1.11
C SER A 75 -7.63 16.16 1.25
N ALA A 76 -8.47 16.56 2.21
CA ALA A 76 -8.66 17.96 2.57
C ALA A 76 -7.48 18.56 3.35
N LEU A 77 -6.59 17.73 3.91
CA LEU A 77 -5.38 18.15 4.63
C LEU A 77 -4.20 18.21 3.66
N SER A 78 -3.59 19.37 3.50
CA SER A 78 -2.57 19.61 2.46
C SER A 78 -1.25 18.88 2.71
N ALA A 79 -0.87 18.71 3.97
CA ALA A 79 0.27 17.91 4.42
C ALA A 79 -0.14 16.49 4.85
N GLY A 80 -1.43 16.16 4.74
CA GLY A 80 -2.01 14.92 5.23
C GLY A 80 -1.96 14.77 6.74
N ILE A 81 -2.13 13.53 7.21
CA ILE A 81 -2.04 13.18 8.63
C ILE A 81 -1.34 11.83 8.78
N ALA A 82 -0.51 11.71 9.82
CA ALA A 82 0.16 10.46 10.15
C ALA A 82 -0.59 9.69 11.24
N ILE A 83 -0.66 8.37 11.09
CA ILE A 83 -1.16 7.43 12.09
C ILE A 83 -0.03 6.46 12.39
N SER A 84 0.42 6.47 13.63
CA SER A 84 1.56 5.68 14.09
C SER A 84 1.11 4.54 15.00
N GLY A 85 1.57 3.32 14.70
CA GLY A 85 1.40 2.16 15.57
C GLY A 85 2.33 2.15 16.79
N ASN A 86 3.12 3.21 16.97
CA ASN A 86 4.05 3.40 18.09
C ASN A 86 5.07 2.26 18.27
N SER A 87 5.40 1.54 17.19
CA SER A 87 6.18 0.29 17.22
C SER A 87 5.65 -0.76 18.20
N ALA A 88 4.35 -0.69 18.52
CA ALA A 88 3.72 -1.52 19.55
C ALA A 88 2.44 -2.21 19.05
N SER A 89 1.84 -1.70 17.97
CA SER A 89 0.66 -2.31 17.39
C SER A 89 0.62 -2.18 15.88
N ARG A 90 -0.16 -3.05 15.25
CA ARG A 90 -0.71 -2.81 13.92
C ARG A 90 -1.53 -1.52 13.91
N ILE A 91 -1.59 -0.83 12.76
CA ILE A 91 -2.43 0.38 12.62
C ILE A 91 -3.86 0.03 12.23
N PHE A 92 -4.07 -0.63 11.08
CA PHE A 92 -5.41 -0.92 10.57
C PHE A 92 -5.64 -2.42 10.39
N GLN A 93 -6.85 -2.87 10.70
CA GLN A 93 -7.33 -4.21 10.35
C GLN A 93 -8.70 -4.11 9.67
N VAL A 94 -8.81 -4.63 8.45
CA VAL A 94 -10.05 -4.70 7.68
C VAL A 94 -10.58 -6.13 7.72
N GLU A 95 -11.78 -6.29 8.27
CA GLU A 95 -12.42 -7.59 8.44
C GLU A 95 -13.03 -8.13 7.14
N GLY A 96 -13.31 -9.44 7.15
CA GLY A 96 -13.93 -10.16 6.04
C GLY A 96 -15.23 -9.53 5.57
N GLY A 97 -15.37 -9.35 4.26
CA GLY A 97 -16.60 -8.85 3.63
C GLY A 97 -16.75 -7.33 3.62
N SER A 98 -15.85 -6.57 4.23
CA SER A 98 -15.89 -5.10 4.19
C SER A 98 -15.33 -4.54 2.87
N SER A 99 -15.75 -3.33 2.52
CA SER A 99 -15.22 -2.52 1.43
C SER A 99 -14.73 -1.17 1.96
N VAL A 100 -13.42 -0.97 2.02
CA VAL A 100 -12.79 0.20 2.65
C VAL A 100 -11.99 1.01 1.64
N THR A 101 -12.16 2.33 1.68
CA THR A 101 -11.27 3.27 0.97
C THR A 101 -10.46 4.08 1.97
N LEU A 102 -9.14 4.12 1.80
CA LEU A 102 -8.23 4.95 2.60
C LEU A 102 -7.53 5.95 1.67
N THR A 103 -7.61 7.23 2.01
CA THR A 103 -7.08 8.31 1.17
C THR A 103 -6.20 9.28 1.96
N HIS A 104 -5.00 9.54 1.45
CA HIS A 104 -4.10 10.63 1.88
C HIS A 104 -3.59 10.51 3.34
N LEU A 105 -3.30 9.29 3.79
CA LEU A 105 -2.76 9.01 5.13
C LEU A 105 -1.30 8.55 5.07
N THR A 106 -0.53 8.92 6.10
CA THR A 106 0.77 8.29 6.38
C THR A 106 0.62 7.25 7.48
N VAL A 107 0.80 5.97 7.15
CA VAL A 107 0.77 4.84 8.08
C VAL A 107 2.19 4.44 8.43
N ARG A 108 2.58 4.62 9.70
CA ARG A 108 3.97 4.40 10.10
C ARG A 108 4.18 3.75 11.45
N ASP A 109 5.40 3.25 11.65
CA ASP A 109 5.83 2.60 12.89
C ASP A 109 4.84 1.54 13.38
N GLY A 110 4.20 0.85 12.45
CA GLY A 110 3.39 -0.31 12.76
C GLY A 110 4.28 -1.46 13.20
N TRP A 111 3.73 -2.28 14.10
CA TRP A 111 4.37 -3.51 14.53
C TRP A 111 3.42 -4.68 14.46
N CYS A 112 3.87 -5.81 13.91
CA CYS A 112 3.15 -7.09 13.99
C CYS A 112 4.04 -8.15 14.65
N GLY A 113 3.47 -8.86 15.62
CA GLY A 113 4.19 -9.83 16.45
C GLY A 113 4.31 -11.21 15.81
N PHE A 114 4.72 -12.18 16.63
CA PHE A 114 4.82 -13.59 16.24
C PHE A 114 3.46 -14.13 15.79
N THR A 115 3.43 -14.74 14.59
CA THR A 115 2.23 -15.26 13.90
C THR A 115 1.25 -14.21 13.36
N ASP A 116 1.62 -12.94 13.38
CA ASP A 116 0.79 -11.83 12.92
C ASP A 116 1.30 -11.21 11.59
N ALA A 117 0.49 -10.37 10.95
CA ALA A 117 0.75 -9.89 9.59
C ALA A 117 0.23 -8.47 9.29
N GLY A 118 0.90 -7.69 8.46
CA GLY A 118 0.41 -6.38 8.04
C GLY A 118 0.59 -5.34 9.13
N ALA A 119 1.83 -5.06 9.53
CA ALA A 119 2.12 -4.11 10.60
C ALA A 119 1.51 -2.73 10.35
N GLY A 120 1.46 -2.25 9.10
CA GLY A 120 0.65 -1.09 8.73
C GLY A 120 -0.83 -1.43 8.62
N LEU A 121 -1.17 -2.29 7.65
CA LEU A 121 -2.54 -2.66 7.30
C LEU A 121 -2.65 -4.17 7.09
N LEU A 122 -3.63 -4.79 7.75
CA LEU A 122 -4.06 -6.16 7.53
C LEU A 122 -5.45 -6.20 6.87
N VAL A 123 -5.60 -7.00 5.83
CA VAL A 123 -6.82 -7.14 5.04
C VAL A 123 -7.24 -8.61 4.98
N TYR A 124 -8.41 -8.94 5.51
CA TYR A 124 -9.02 -10.27 5.41
C TYR A 124 -10.17 -10.28 4.42
N SER A 125 -10.10 -11.10 3.36
CA SER A 125 -11.22 -11.42 2.44
C SER A 125 -12.16 -10.24 2.15
N SER A 126 -11.58 -9.08 1.89
CA SER A 126 -12.26 -7.78 1.77
C SER A 126 -11.73 -7.02 0.55
N THR A 127 -12.43 -5.94 0.19
CA THR A 127 -11.99 -5.04 -0.88
C THR A 127 -11.42 -3.76 -0.26
N VAL A 128 -10.16 -3.46 -0.56
CA VAL A 128 -9.50 -2.25 -0.06
C VAL A 128 -8.93 -1.45 -1.22
N VAL A 129 -9.25 -0.16 -1.25
CA VAL A 129 -8.67 0.82 -2.16
C VAL A 129 -7.85 1.82 -1.36
N MET A 130 -6.56 1.94 -1.68
CA MET A 130 -5.64 2.88 -1.08
C MET A 130 -5.25 3.93 -2.11
N ASN A 131 -5.50 5.20 -1.80
CA ASN A 131 -5.16 6.33 -2.67
C ASN A 131 -4.22 7.28 -1.93
N GLU A 132 -3.11 7.65 -2.56
CA GLU A 132 -2.20 8.67 -2.01
C GLU A 132 -1.69 8.32 -0.61
N MET A 133 -1.47 7.03 -0.36
CA MET A 133 -1.02 6.54 0.93
C MET A 133 0.51 6.57 1.00
N ALA A 134 1.04 6.81 2.20
CA ALA A 134 2.43 6.56 2.52
C ALA A 134 2.52 5.49 3.61
N PHE A 135 3.22 4.38 3.35
CA PHE A 135 3.54 3.37 4.36
C PHE A 135 5.03 3.36 4.64
N THR A 136 5.43 3.62 5.88
CA THR A 136 6.85 3.66 6.24
C THR A 136 7.18 3.17 7.64
N GLN A 137 8.35 2.55 7.79
CA GLN A 137 8.87 2.08 9.09
C GLN A 137 7.95 1.06 9.79
N ASN A 138 7.05 0.43 9.04
CA ASN A 138 6.23 -0.65 9.56
C ASN A 138 7.03 -1.95 9.50
N HIS A 139 7.04 -2.70 10.59
CA HIS A 139 7.90 -3.88 10.72
C HIS A 139 7.22 -5.06 11.40
N GLY A 140 7.56 -6.27 10.93
CA GLY A 140 7.28 -7.52 11.64
C GLY A 140 8.58 -8.18 12.06
N ASP A 141 8.70 -8.52 13.35
CA ASP A 141 9.92 -9.12 13.91
C ASP A 141 9.95 -10.64 13.79
N ALA A 142 8.80 -11.23 13.46
CA ALA A 142 8.65 -12.67 13.41
C ALA A 142 9.19 -13.27 12.12
N VAL A 143 9.78 -14.46 12.22
CA VAL A 143 10.18 -15.30 11.07
C VAL A 143 9.00 -15.70 10.16
N SER A 144 7.76 -15.50 10.62
CA SER A 144 6.52 -15.74 9.88
C SER A 144 5.67 -14.48 9.68
N SER A 145 6.26 -13.29 9.85
CA SER A 145 5.55 -12.03 9.58
C SER A 145 5.36 -11.83 8.06
N PHE A 146 4.15 -11.43 7.68
CA PHE A 146 3.80 -11.13 6.30
C PHE A 146 3.46 -9.66 6.14
N GLY A 147 4.02 -8.98 5.14
CA GLY A 147 3.66 -7.61 4.80
C GLY A 147 4.09 -6.62 5.88
N GLY A 148 5.28 -6.03 5.75
CA GLY A 148 5.72 -4.99 6.69
C GLY A 148 4.77 -3.80 6.62
N ALA A 149 4.50 -3.27 5.42
CA ALA A 149 3.46 -2.26 5.25
C ALA A 149 2.06 -2.86 5.22
N VAL A 150 1.81 -3.77 4.27
CA VAL A 150 0.47 -4.25 3.98
C VAL A 150 0.47 -5.77 3.80
N SER A 151 -0.47 -6.44 4.45
CA SER A 151 -0.76 -7.86 4.23
C SER A 151 -2.22 -8.06 3.84
N SER A 152 -2.46 -8.79 2.75
CA SER A 152 -3.82 -9.07 2.26
C SER A 152 -4.06 -10.55 2.01
N PHE A 153 -4.95 -11.15 2.80
CA PHE A 153 -5.36 -12.55 2.71
C PHE A 153 -6.64 -12.69 1.89
N SER A 154 -6.55 -13.29 0.70
CA SER A 154 -7.71 -13.66 -0.13
C SER A 154 -8.68 -12.53 -0.49
N GLY A 155 -8.26 -11.25 -0.38
CA GLY A 155 -9.05 -10.07 -0.71
C GLY A 155 -8.72 -9.45 -2.08
N VAL A 156 -9.27 -8.27 -2.34
CA VAL A 156 -8.93 -7.41 -3.47
C VAL A 156 -8.23 -6.17 -2.94
N LEU A 157 -6.94 -6.03 -3.23
CA LEU A 157 -6.14 -4.88 -2.82
C LEU A 157 -5.77 -4.03 -4.04
N THR A 158 -6.24 -2.78 -4.05
CA THR A 158 -5.87 -1.79 -5.06
C THR A 158 -5.09 -0.66 -4.42
N ILE A 159 -3.89 -0.39 -4.94
CA ILE A 159 -2.99 0.65 -4.45
C ILE A 159 -2.75 1.66 -5.58
N ASN A 160 -3.10 2.92 -5.35
CA ASN A 160 -3.00 3.99 -6.33
C ASN A 160 -2.16 5.14 -5.78
N ASN A 161 -1.28 5.70 -6.63
CA ASN A 161 -0.56 6.95 -6.36
C ASN A 161 0.14 6.97 -4.99
N SER A 162 0.66 5.83 -4.54
CA SER A 162 1.13 5.64 -3.16
C SER A 162 2.64 5.45 -3.09
N SER A 163 3.20 5.55 -1.88
CA SER A 163 4.60 5.29 -1.57
C SER A 163 4.73 4.29 -0.44
N ILE A 164 5.40 3.16 -0.67
CA ILE A 164 5.61 2.10 0.31
C ILE A 164 7.12 1.91 0.47
N TYR A 165 7.66 2.37 1.59
CA TYR A 165 9.11 2.43 1.77
C TYR A 165 9.63 2.22 3.17
N SER A 166 10.83 1.65 3.29
CA SER A 166 11.48 1.40 4.58
C SER A 166 10.63 0.52 5.52
N ASN A 167 9.93 -0.46 4.97
CA ASN A 167 9.18 -1.46 5.73
C ASN A 167 9.92 -2.81 5.73
N SER A 168 9.65 -3.63 6.74
CA SER A 168 10.29 -4.94 6.86
C SER A 168 9.36 -6.03 7.37
N ALA A 169 9.51 -7.26 6.86
CA ALA A 169 8.82 -8.44 7.37
C ALA A 169 9.60 -9.69 6.93
N SER A 170 9.20 -10.89 7.36
CA SER A 170 9.80 -12.12 6.83
C SER A 170 9.45 -12.32 5.36
N ALA A 171 8.21 -12.06 4.97
CA ALA A 171 7.74 -12.23 3.60
C ALA A 171 6.96 -10.99 3.13
N GLY A 172 7.38 -10.40 2.01
CA GLY A 172 6.78 -9.17 1.50
C GLY A 172 7.15 -7.97 2.37
N GLY A 173 8.38 -7.48 2.27
CA GLY A 173 8.88 -6.43 3.17
C GLY A 173 8.00 -5.17 3.13
N GLY A 174 7.58 -4.78 1.92
CA GLY A 174 6.50 -3.82 1.72
C GLY A 174 5.14 -4.51 1.74
N ILE A 175 4.85 -5.25 0.67
CA ILE A 175 3.52 -5.82 0.42
C ILE A 175 3.59 -7.33 0.43
N TRP A 176 2.69 -7.96 1.17
CA TRP A 176 2.34 -9.35 0.99
C TRP A 176 0.88 -9.47 0.56
N SER A 177 0.59 -10.33 -0.41
CA SER A 177 -0.79 -10.62 -0.82
C SER A 177 -0.96 -12.07 -1.25
N SER A 178 -2.11 -12.65 -0.89
CA SER A 178 -2.59 -13.91 -1.46
C SER A 178 -3.86 -13.80 -2.31
N GLY A 179 -4.47 -12.63 -2.36
CA GLY A 179 -5.63 -12.31 -3.19
C GLY A 179 -5.27 -11.60 -4.48
N VAL A 180 -6.22 -10.82 -5.03
CA VAL A 180 -5.98 -9.94 -6.18
C VAL A 180 -5.18 -8.73 -5.74
N LEU A 181 -4.10 -8.42 -6.45
CA LEU A 181 -3.25 -7.26 -6.19
C LEU A 181 -3.14 -6.38 -7.43
N THR A 182 -3.54 -5.12 -7.32
CA THR A 182 -3.31 -4.10 -8.35
C THR A 182 -2.54 -2.94 -7.77
N VAL A 183 -1.40 -2.62 -8.37
CA VAL A 183 -0.51 -1.52 -7.95
C VAL A 183 -0.34 -0.55 -9.11
N ASN A 184 -0.88 0.65 -8.99
CA ASN A 184 -0.92 1.70 -10.00
C ASN A 184 -0.15 2.93 -9.53
N ASN A 185 0.69 3.51 -10.40
CA ASN A 185 1.38 4.78 -10.14
C ASN A 185 2.07 4.84 -8.77
N THR A 186 2.60 3.72 -8.30
CA THR A 186 3.06 3.55 -6.93
C THR A 186 4.55 3.23 -6.90
N THR A 187 5.24 3.74 -5.88
CA THR A 187 6.65 3.44 -5.64
C THR A 187 6.81 2.52 -4.45
N VAL A 188 7.46 1.37 -4.64
CA VAL A 188 7.80 0.40 -3.59
C VAL A 188 9.32 0.32 -3.50
N THR A 189 9.92 0.90 -2.44
CA THR A 189 11.38 1.07 -2.36
C THR A 189 11.94 0.92 -0.96
N GLU A 190 13.20 0.51 -0.85
CA GLU A 190 13.91 0.38 0.44
C GLU A 190 13.20 -0.52 1.45
N ASN A 191 12.38 -1.46 0.98
CA ASN A 191 11.77 -2.47 1.84
C ASN A 191 12.70 -3.70 1.93
N SER A 192 12.59 -4.45 3.02
CA SER A 192 13.44 -5.61 3.26
C SER A 192 12.67 -6.82 3.77
N ALA A 193 13.04 -8.00 3.29
CA ALA A 193 12.45 -9.26 3.75
C ALA A 193 13.40 -10.46 3.65
N ILE A 194 12.95 -11.62 4.11
CA ILE A 194 13.57 -12.89 3.70
C ILE A 194 13.18 -13.14 2.24
N ASP A 195 11.88 -13.12 1.93
CA ASP A 195 11.40 -13.32 0.57
C ASP A 195 10.53 -12.16 0.09
N GLY A 196 10.76 -11.69 -1.13
CA GLY A 196 10.01 -10.57 -1.69
C GLY A 196 10.29 -9.27 -0.94
N GLY A 197 11.49 -8.73 -1.09
CA GLY A 197 11.94 -7.55 -0.34
C GLY A 197 10.96 -6.38 -0.49
N GLY A 198 10.49 -6.13 -1.71
CA GLY A 198 9.41 -5.18 -2.00
C GLY A 198 8.04 -5.83 -1.87
N ILE A 199 7.77 -6.82 -2.72
CA ILE A 199 6.46 -7.47 -2.86
C ILE A 199 6.64 -8.99 -2.84
N ARG A 200 5.83 -9.68 -2.04
CA ARG A 200 5.64 -11.12 -2.17
C ARG A 200 4.20 -11.44 -2.50
N ARG A 201 3.99 -12.25 -3.54
CA ARG A 201 2.66 -12.59 -4.06
C ARG A 201 2.50 -14.11 -4.20
N LEU A 202 1.52 -14.68 -3.48
CA LEU A 202 1.26 -16.13 -3.39
C LEU A 202 -0.18 -16.55 -3.74
N GLY A 203 -0.39 -17.69 -4.39
CA GLY A 203 -1.73 -18.15 -4.80
C GLY A 203 -2.15 -17.67 -6.18
N VAL A 204 -3.30 -18.10 -6.69
CA VAL A 204 -3.59 -18.11 -8.15
C VAL A 204 -4.26 -16.86 -8.73
N SER A 205 -4.54 -15.85 -7.91
CA SER A 205 -5.22 -14.62 -8.35
C SER A 205 -4.32 -13.70 -9.18
N SER A 206 -4.92 -12.69 -9.83
CA SER A 206 -4.20 -11.74 -10.67
C SER A 206 -3.28 -10.83 -9.85
N PHE A 207 -2.12 -10.51 -10.44
CA PHE A 207 -1.22 -9.46 -9.98
C PHE A 207 -0.91 -8.52 -11.13
N THR A 208 -1.24 -7.24 -10.98
CA THR A 208 -0.95 -6.20 -11.95
C THR A 208 -0.07 -5.13 -11.33
N LEU A 209 1.06 -4.84 -11.98
CA LEU A 209 1.92 -3.70 -11.70
C LEU A 209 1.87 -2.75 -12.90
N ASN A 210 1.36 -1.54 -12.67
CA ASN A 210 1.01 -0.61 -13.71
C ASN A 210 1.59 0.78 -13.43
N HIS A 211 2.37 1.34 -14.36
CA HIS A 211 3.04 2.65 -14.20
C HIS A 211 3.77 2.81 -12.86
N SER A 212 4.34 1.73 -12.34
CA SER A 212 4.85 1.66 -10.97
C SER A 212 6.34 1.32 -10.95
N THR A 213 6.98 1.61 -9.82
CA THR A 213 8.42 1.37 -9.62
C THR A 213 8.64 0.50 -8.38
N VAL A 214 9.28 -0.66 -8.55
CA VAL A 214 9.69 -1.56 -7.47
C VAL A 214 11.21 -1.66 -7.46
N ALA A 215 11.87 -0.95 -6.55
CA ALA A 215 13.28 -0.68 -6.72
C ALA A 215 14.04 -0.45 -5.41
N GLY A 216 15.29 -0.93 -5.31
CA GLY A 216 16.12 -0.73 -4.12
C GLY A 216 15.63 -1.52 -2.90
N ASN A 217 14.84 -2.56 -3.12
CA ASN A 217 14.38 -3.47 -2.07
C ASN A 217 15.39 -4.63 -1.91
N THR A 218 15.44 -5.23 -0.72
CA THR A 218 16.42 -6.26 -0.38
C THR A 218 15.74 -7.53 0.14
N ALA A 219 16.13 -8.69 -0.38
CA ALA A 219 15.71 -10.00 0.12
C ALA A 219 16.92 -10.90 0.38
N THR A 220 16.89 -11.70 1.45
CA THR A 220 17.96 -12.66 1.76
C THR A 220 17.72 -14.07 1.23
N GLY A 221 16.47 -14.44 0.94
CA GLY A 221 16.03 -15.71 0.36
C GLY A 221 15.83 -15.58 -1.15
N THR A 222 14.66 -15.10 -1.57
CA THR A 222 14.31 -14.92 -2.99
C THR A 222 13.62 -13.59 -3.29
N GLY A 223 13.78 -13.08 -4.51
CA GLY A 223 12.99 -11.95 -5.00
C GLY A 223 13.29 -10.65 -4.29
N GLY A 224 14.43 -10.01 -4.57
CA GLY A 224 14.79 -8.74 -3.93
C GLY A 224 13.70 -7.67 -4.12
N GLY A 225 13.19 -7.53 -5.35
CA GLY A 225 12.06 -6.67 -5.67
C GLY A 225 10.74 -7.38 -5.48
N ILE A 226 10.50 -8.39 -6.31
CA ILE A 226 9.27 -9.16 -6.36
C ILE A 226 9.59 -10.65 -6.24
N ASP A 227 8.92 -11.30 -5.31
CA ASP A 227 8.81 -12.76 -5.26
C ASP A 227 7.38 -13.14 -5.64
N MET A 228 7.24 -13.95 -6.69
CA MET A 228 5.95 -14.34 -7.24
C MET A 228 5.85 -15.83 -7.54
N HIS A 229 4.68 -16.36 -7.24
CA HIS A 229 4.28 -17.75 -7.51
C HIS A 229 2.94 -17.79 -8.26
N ASN A 230 2.73 -16.85 -9.18
CA ASN A 230 1.47 -16.67 -9.93
C ASN A 230 1.69 -15.82 -11.19
N PRO A 231 0.72 -15.70 -12.12
CA PRO A 231 0.87 -14.80 -13.25
C PRO A 231 0.93 -13.32 -12.83
N ILE A 232 1.81 -12.55 -13.47
CA ILE A 232 1.91 -11.09 -13.30
C ILE A 232 1.74 -10.39 -14.65
N THR A 233 1.03 -9.27 -14.64
CA THR A 233 1.03 -8.29 -15.73
C THR A 233 1.89 -7.09 -15.33
N LEU A 234 2.98 -6.87 -16.07
CA LEU A 234 3.83 -5.69 -15.93
C LEU A 234 3.51 -4.71 -17.07
N TRP A 235 2.89 -3.59 -16.74
CA TRP A 235 2.56 -2.54 -17.71
C TRP A 235 3.27 -1.23 -17.39
N ASN A 236 4.11 -0.74 -18.30
CA ASN A 236 4.83 0.54 -18.18
C ASN A 236 5.54 0.72 -16.82
N SER A 237 6.10 -0.36 -16.28
CA SER A 237 6.62 -0.41 -14.90
C SER A 237 8.10 -0.74 -14.85
N ILE A 238 8.76 -0.37 -13.75
CA ILE A 238 10.18 -0.59 -13.51
C ILE A 238 10.36 -1.54 -12.33
N VAL A 239 11.15 -2.59 -12.50
CA VAL A 239 11.64 -3.46 -11.41
C VAL A 239 13.16 -3.55 -11.53
N ALA A 240 13.90 -2.81 -10.69
CA ALA A 240 15.35 -2.63 -10.87
C ALA A 240 16.11 -2.32 -9.58
N ASP A 241 17.43 -2.58 -9.60
CA ASP A 241 18.36 -2.31 -8.50
C ASP A 241 17.91 -2.90 -7.15
N ASN A 242 17.13 -3.97 -7.21
CA ASN A 242 16.81 -4.74 -6.02
C ASN A 242 17.94 -5.75 -5.76
N VAL A 243 18.06 -6.17 -4.50
CA VAL A 243 19.18 -6.99 -4.03
C VAL A 243 18.65 -8.31 -3.50
N CYS A 244 19.06 -9.41 -4.15
CA CYS A 244 18.92 -10.76 -3.64
C CYS A 244 19.93 -11.66 -4.38
N ALA A 245 20.40 -12.74 -3.76
CA ALA A 245 21.23 -13.73 -4.43
C ALA A 245 20.45 -14.48 -5.53
N THR A 246 19.17 -14.76 -5.27
CA THR A 246 18.29 -15.53 -6.17
C THR A 246 17.11 -14.66 -6.59
N GLY A 247 17.08 -14.27 -7.87
CA GLY A 247 16.06 -13.35 -8.39
C GLY A 247 16.15 -11.96 -7.79
N PRO A 248 17.20 -11.16 -8.10
CA PRO A 248 17.36 -9.81 -7.54
C PRO A 248 16.13 -8.94 -7.77
N ASP A 249 15.65 -8.83 -9.01
CA ASP A 249 14.48 -7.99 -9.32
C ASP A 249 13.17 -8.76 -9.24
N ILE A 250 13.07 -9.88 -9.96
CA ILE A 250 11.89 -10.75 -9.92
C ILE A 250 12.37 -12.19 -9.75
N TYR A 251 11.83 -12.88 -8.75
CA TYR A 251 11.91 -14.32 -8.63
C TYR A 251 10.57 -14.95 -9.00
N ASN A 252 10.58 -15.89 -9.94
CA ASN A 252 9.39 -16.60 -10.41
C ASN A 252 9.49 -18.08 -10.02
N GLY A 253 9.10 -18.40 -8.79
CA GLY A 253 9.31 -19.72 -8.20
C GLY A 253 8.47 -20.85 -8.81
N SER A 254 7.45 -20.52 -9.59
CA SER A 254 6.52 -21.49 -10.18
C SER A 254 6.44 -21.40 -11.71
N SER A 255 7.38 -20.70 -12.35
CA SER A 255 7.45 -20.54 -13.82
C SER A 255 6.15 -20.05 -14.47
N TYR A 256 5.37 -19.22 -13.76
CA TYR A 256 4.17 -18.63 -14.31
C TYR A 256 4.50 -17.57 -15.37
N ALA A 257 3.55 -17.29 -16.26
CA ALA A 257 3.72 -16.28 -17.29
C ALA A 257 3.89 -14.88 -16.68
N ILE A 258 4.94 -14.17 -17.11
CA ILE A 258 5.12 -12.74 -16.90
C ILE A 258 4.68 -12.05 -18.18
N THR A 259 3.46 -11.52 -18.18
CA THR A 259 2.92 -10.78 -19.32
C THR A 259 3.43 -9.35 -19.25
N LYS A 260 4.31 -8.99 -20.18
CA LYS A 260 4.79 -7.60 -20.31
C LYS A 260 3.99 -6.91 -21.40
N THR A 261 3.29 -5.84 -21.04
CA THR A 261 2.62 -4.95 -21.99
C THR A 261 3.25 -3.57 -21.94
N GLY A 262 3.31 -2.87 -23.08
CA GLY A 262 4.01 -1.59 -23.18
C GLY A 262 5.52 -1.69 -22.91
N VAL A 263 6.10 -0.67 -22.29
CA VAL A 263 7.54 -0.58 -21.97
C VAL A 263 7.76 -0.87 -20.49
N SER A 264 7.90 -2.14 -20.15
CA SER A 264 8.22 -2.58 -18.78
C SER A 264 9.67 -2.98 -18.68
N LEU A 265 10.37 -2.44 -17.70
CA LEU A 265 11.81 -2.54 -17.56
C LEU A 265 12.20 -3.39 -16.35
N VAL A 266 12.92 -4.48 -16.59
CA VAL A 266 13.50 -5.33 -15.53
C VAL A 266 15.03 -5.19 -15.59
N GLY A 267 15.69 -4.90 -14.48
CA GLY A 267 17.14 -4.71 -14.41
C GLY A 267 17.93 -6.01 -14.54
N SER A 268 17.54 -7.01 -13.76
CA SER A 268 18.13 -8.34 -13.71
C SER A 268 17.07 -9.38 -14.06
N THR A 269 17.36 -10.18 -15.09
CA THR A 269 16.49 -11.30 -15.50
C THR A 269 16.78 -12.60 -14.75
N SER A 270 17.87 -12.69 -13.99
CA SER A 270 18.19 -13.86 -13.17
C SER A 270 16.98 -14.20 -12.28
N GLY A 271 16.58 -15.48 -12.24
CA GLY A 271 15.46 -15.98 -11.43
C GLY A 271 14.04 -15.62 -11.92
N SER A 272 13.89 -14.69 -12.87
CA SER A 272 12.58 -14.19 -13.29
C SER A 272 11.89 -15.02 -14.38
N GLY A 273 12.67 -15.77 -15.17
CA GLY A 273 12.18 -16.40 -16.41
C GLY A 273 11.94 -15.42 -17.56
N VAL A 274 12.17 -14.11 -17.36
CA VAL A 274 12.12 -13.11 -18.42
C VAL A 274 13.29 -13.32 -19.38
N THR A 275 13.00 -13.59 -20.65
CA THR A 275 13.98 -13.64 -21.72
C THR A 275 14.27 -12.25 -22.28
N ALA A 276 15.46 -12.08 -22.88
CA ALA A 276 15.93 -10.79 -23.40
C ALA A 276 14.97 -10.18 -24.44
N GLY A 277 14.97 -8.84 -24.55
CA GLY A 277 14.13 -8.07 -25.47
C GLY A 277 14.21 -6.56 -25.19
N PRO A 278 13.44 -5.69 -25.87
CA PRO A 278 13.48 -4.23 -25.74
C PRO A 278 13.10 -3.68 -24.35
N ASN A 279 12.85 -4.59 -23.40
CA ASN A 279 12.26 -4.42 -22.08
C ASN A 279 13.24 -4.80 -20.94
N LEU A 280 14.54 -4.78 -21.24
CA LEU A 280 15.64 -4.95 -20.29
C LEU A 280 16.30 -3.58 -20.03
N LEU A 281 16.52 -3.24 -18.77
CA LEU A 281 17.32 -2.06 -18.42
C LEU A 281 18.80 -2.33 -18.69
N VAL A 282 19.33 -1.68 -19.72
CA VAL A 282 20.77 -1.73 -20.05
C VAL A 282 21.60 -0.76 -19.18
N ALA A 283 20.97 -0.02 -18.26
CA ALA A 283 21.60 0.91 -17.34
C ALA A 283 20.79 1.06 -16.04
N ARG A 284 21.47 1.32 -14.91
CA ARG A 284 20.82 1.55 -13.60
C ARG A 284 19.91 2.79 -13.69
N PRO A 285 18.59 2.67 -13.45
CA PRO A 285 17.71 3.82 -13.49
C PRO A 285 18.07 4.80 -12.35
N CYS A 286 18.11 6.10 -12.63
CA CYS A 286 18.29 7.10 -11.57
C CYS A 286 16.95 7.29 -10.85
N TRP A 287 16.91 7.15 -9.53
CA TRP A 287 15.76 7.57 -8.71
C TRP A 287 16.23 8.19 -7.40
N ALA A 288 15.38 9.04 -6.83
CA ALA A 288 15.62 9.70 -5.57
C ALA A 288 15.55 8.69 -4.41
N ARG A 289 16.56 8.69 -3.54
CA ARG A 289 16.46 8.05 -2.23
C ARG A 289 15.55 8.92 -1.36
N TRP A 290 14.41 8.41 -0.90
CA TRP A 290 13.56 9.13 0.06
C TRP A 290 14.29 9.21 1.39
N ARG A 291 14.87 10.36 1.73
CA ARG A 291 15.40 10.62 3.07
C ARG A 291 14.46 11.56 3.80
N THR A 292 14.00 11.14 4.97
CA THR A 292 13.31 11.98 5.95
C THR A 292 14.31 12.94 6.61
N THR A 293 14.67 14.02 5.92
CA THR A 293 15.27 15.17 6.59
C THR A 293 14.54 16.44 6.15
N ALA A 294 13.90 17.07 7.13
CA ALA A 294 13.26 18.37 7.12
C ALA A 294 13.57 19.24 5.88
N GLY A 295 12.58 19.39 5.01
CA GLY A 295 12.46 20.54 4.12
C GLY A 295 13.50 20.71 3.00
N ARG A 296 14.16 19.65 2.51
CA ARG A 296 15.02 19.74 1.32
C ARG A 296 14.65 18.74 0.23
N PRO A 297 14.53 19.16 -1.05
CA PRO A 297 14.18 18.26 -2.14
C PRO A 297 15.27 17.21 -2.37
N CYS A 298 14.82 16.00 -2.71
CA CYS A 298 15.63 14.83 -2.98
C CYS A 298 16.83 15.13 -3.90
N ARG A 299 18.05 14.78 -3.46
CA ARG A 299 19.23 14.81 -4.33
C ARG A 299 19.32 13.49 -5.12
N TRP A 300 19.05 13.58 -6.42
CA TRP A 300 19.32 12.52 -7.40
C TRP A 300 20.80 12.13 -7.36
N ARG A 301 21.13 10.91 -6.92
CA ARG A 301 22.44 10.32 -7.19
C ARG A 301 22.37 9.65 -8.56
N CYS A 302 22.70 10.38 -9.63
CA CYS A 302 22.91 9.74 -10.94
C CYS A 302 24.36 9.27 -11.09
N CYS A 303 24.55 8.03 -11.57
CA CYS A 303 25.69 7.68 -12.40
C CYS A 303 25.41 8.12 -13.85
N ARG A 304 26.40 8.71 -14.52
CA ARG A 304 26.36 9.46 -15.81
C ARG A 304 25.71 8.81 -17.05
N ALA A 305 25.14 7.60 -16.99
CA ALA A 305 24.80 6.81 -18.18
C ALA A 305 23.38 7.02 -18.77
N VAL A 306 22.37 7.40 -17.97
CA VAL A 306 20.95 7.40 -18.41
C VAL A 306 20.57 8.60 -19.30
N ARG A 307 21.36 9.68 -19.32
CA ARG A 307 21.07 10.85 -20.19
C ARG A 307 21.08 10.56 -21.69
N ARG A 308 21.64 9.43 -22.15
CA ARG A 308 21.77 9.15 -23.60
C ARG A 308 20.64 8.28 -24.18
N SER A 309 19.90 7.52 -23.39
CA SER A 309 18.90 6.56 -23.92
C SER A 309 17.47 7.11 -24.00
N MET A 310 17.07 8.06 -23.15
CA MET A 310 15.70 8.61 -23.16
C MET A 310 15.45 9.75 -24.17
N TRP A 311 16.48 10.35 -24.77
CA TRP A 311 16.35 11.54 -25.63
C TRP A 311 16.60 11.33 -27.13
N ARG A 312 16.81 10.10 -27.60
CA ARG A 312 17.03 9.81 -29.04
C ARG A 312 15.76 9.42 -29.81
N GLY A 313 14.58 9.74 -29.30
CA GLY A 313 13.29 9.42 -29.93
C GLY A 313 12.45 10.59 -30.44
N ARG A 314 12.89 11.85 -30.28
CA ARG A 314 12.22 13.03 -30.86
C ARG A 314 13.24 13.89 -31.57
N HIS A 315 13.29 13.74 -32.88
CA HIS A 315 13.81 14.63 -33.93
C HIS A 315 14.35 13.77 -35.07
N ARG A 316 13.45 13.15 -35.82
CA ARG A 316 13.44 13.08 -37.28
C ARG A 316 11.99 13.01 -37.74
#